data_AF-A0A972JGY4-F1
#
_entry.id   AF-A0A972JGY4-F1
#
_cell.length_a   1.000
_cell.length_b   1.000
_cell.length_c   1.000
_cell.angle_alpha   90.00
_cell.angle_beta   90.00
_cell.angle_gamma   90.00
#
_symmetry.space_group_name_H-M   'P 1'
#
loop_
_entity.id
_entity.type
_entity.pdbx_description
1 polymer ?
#
loop_
_entity_poly.entity_id
_entity_poly.type
_entity_poly.pdbx_seq_one_letter_code
_entity_poly.pdbx_strand_id
1 'polypeptide(L)'
;MKKTLVIIFVFIYSMILAQYNTDFEHLTKDSDTVFWLNHRTQRFGFSKNKQADRSFKIQTTCFSLEISKLEDFVNGSIEFYVEEIKDFQDSSRKVFKQRINLDSRDINSIFEIIDSTEINSIPSDKFISNWYHGFDGVTYILEYESKNIHSFKKYWAPSAQNFLSEAIQIQNFIDKVNSIIEIQKLRNIFDRSIPFQNWTCNGIIVSRILTKKEWKELQRKK
;
A
#
# COMPACT_ATOMS: atom_id res chain seq x y z
N MET A 1 -29.22 -27.39 -39.53
CA MET A 1 -28.07 -26.53 -39.88
C MET A 1 -28.23 -25.07 -39.43
N LYS A 2 -29.27 -24.33 -39.84
CA LYS A 2 -29.41 -22.89 -39.46
C LYS A 2 -29.41 -22.64 -37.94
N LYS A 3 -30.11 -23.47 -37.15
CA LYS A 3 -30.17 -23.33 -35.68
C LYS A 3 -28.81 -23.59 -35.00
N THR A 4 -28.05 -24.55 -35.51
CA THR A 4 -26.73 -24.91 -34.98
C THR A 4 -25.70 -23.78 -35.21
N LEU A 5 -25.78 -23.11 -36.35
CA LEU A 5 -24.90 -21.98 -36.70
C LEU A 5 -25.16 -20.76 -35.81
N VAL A 6 -26.42 -20.49 -35.46
CA VAL A 6 -26.79 -19.39 -34.54
C VAL A 6 -26.25 -19.64 -33.13
N ILE A 7 -26.32 -20.88 -32.62
CA ILE A 7 -25.79 -21.23 -31.30
C ILE A 7 -24.28 -21.02 -31.23
N ILE A 8 -23.55 -21.45 -32.26
CA ILE A 8 -22.09 -21.23 -32.35
C ILE A 8 -21.77 -19.73 -32.36
N PHE A 9 -22.52 -18.93 -33.11
CA PHE A 9 -22.31 -17.49 -33.17
C PHE A 9 -22.56 -16.80 -31.83
N VAL A 10 -23.62 -17.19 -31.10
CA VAL A 10 -23.91 -16.68 -29.76
C VAL A 10 -22.82 -17.07 -28.76
N PHE A 11 -22.27 -18.29 -28.87
CA PHE A 11 -21.19 -18.76 -27.99
C PHE A 11 -19.85 -18.06 -28.27
N ILE A 12 -19.54 -17.77 -29.53
CA ILE A 12 -18.36 -16.98 -29.91
C ILE A 12 -18.53 -15.53 -29.45
N TYR A 13 -19.72 -14.94 -29.64
CA TYR A 13 -19.99 -13.57 -29.21
C TYR A 13 -19.95 -13.43 -27.69
N SER A 14 -20.46 -14.41 -26.93
CA SER A 14 -20.36 -14.41 -25.46
C SER A 14 -18.93 -14.61 -24.98
N MET A 15 -18.10 -15.41 -25.67
CA MET A 15 -16.67 -15.53 -25.37
C MET A 15 -15.90 -14.24 -25.65
N ILE A 16 -16.23 -13.51 -26.72
CA ILE A 16 -15.62 -12.21 -27.02
C ILE A 16 -16.02 -11.19 -25.95
N LEU A 17 -17.31 -11.10 -25.59
CA LEU A 17 -17.78 -10.19 -24.53
C LEU A 17 -17.23 -10.55 -23.14
N ALA A 18 -17.00 -11.83 -22.86
CA ALA A 18 -16.39 -12.27 -21.60
C ALA A 18 -14.92 -11.84 -21.48
N GLN A 19 -14.21 -11.61 -22.59
CA GLN A 19 -12.85 -11.06 -22.59
C GLN A 19 -12.83 -9.52 -22.41
N TYR A 20 -13.92 -8.82 -22.74
CA TYR A 20 -14.01 -7.37 -22.58
C TYR A 20 -14.30 -6.90 -21.15
N ASN A 21 -14.66 -7.81 -20.23
CA ASN A 21 -15.08 -7.46 -18.87
C ASN A 21 -14.02 -7.64 -17.78
N THR A 22 -12.74 -7.63 -18.16
CA THR A 22 -11.67 -7.40 -17.19
C THR A 22 -11.18 -5.98 -17.31
N ASP A 23 -11.81 -5.06 -16.56
CA ASP A 23 -11.27 -3.74 -16.18
C ASP A 23 -10.02 -3.88 -15.28
N PHE A 24 -9.17 -4.88 -15.54
CA PHE A 24 -7.83 -4.91 -15.01
C PHE A 24 -7.01 -4.00 -15.92
N GLU A 25 -6.90 -2.74 -15.51
CA GLU A 25 -5.93 -1.78 -16.05
C GLU A 25 -4.62 -2.50 -16.36
N HIS A 26 -4.17 -2.35 -17.60
CA HIS A 26 -2.87 -2.83 -17.99
C HIS A 26 -1.83 -2.07 -17.17
N LEU A 27 -1.19 -2.77 -16.23
CA LEU A 27 -0.05 -2.22 -15.51
C LEU A 27 1.05 -1.85 -16.50
N THR A 28 1.83 -0.82 -16.18
CA THR A 28 3.04 -0.49 -16.95
C THR A 28 3.97 -1.71 -17.00
N LYS A 29 4.72 -1.87 -18.10
CA LYS A 29 5.55 -3.07 -18.34
C LYS A 29 6.62 -3.32 -17.27
N ASP A 30 7.00 -2.25 -16.58
CA ASP A 30 7.98 -2.22 -15.50
C ASP A 30 7.36 -2.34 -14.09
N SER A 31 6.05 -2.60 -14.00
CA SER A 31 5.33 -2.87 -12.76
C SER A 31 5.49 -4.31 -12.28
N ASP A 32 5.26 -4.53 -10.99
CA ASP A 32 5.11 -5.87 -10.45
C ASP A 32 3.84 -6.57 -11.02
N THR A 33 3.54 -7.78 -10.55
CA THR A 33 2.46 -8.58 -11.13
C THR A 33 1.07 -8.12 -10.67
N VAL A 34 0.08 -8.25 -11.56
CA VAL A 34 -1.35 -8.11 -11.23
C VAL A 34 -1.75 -9.06 -10.09
N PHE A 35 -1.08 -10.20 -9.97
CA PHE A 35 -1.25 -11.11 -8.83
C PHE A 35 -0.94 -10.42 -7.50
N TRP A 36 0.19 -9.71 -7.39
CA TRP A 36 0.56 -8.99 -6.16
C TRP A 36 -0.41 -7.86 -5.84
N LEU A 37 -0.82 -7.11 -6.87
CA LEU A 37 -1.87 -6.09 -6.73
C LEU A 37 -3.16 -6.70 -6.15
N ASN A 38 -3.66 -7.78 -6.74
CA ASN A 38 -4.91 -8.44 -6.31
C ASN A 38 -4.82 -9.00 -4.89
N HIS A 39 -3.74 -9.74 -4.58
CA HIS A 39 -3.51 -10.28 -3.25
C HIS A 39 -3.50 -9.16 -2.18
N ARG A 40 -2.94 -7.99 -2.51
CA ARG A 40 -2.90 -6.83 -1.61
C ARG A 40 -4.26 -6.17 -1.45
N THR A 41 -4.99 -5.94 -2.54
CA THR A 41 -6.35 -5.37 -2.49
C THR A 41 -7.26 -6.21 -1.58
N GLN A 42 -7.18 -7.54 -1.70
CA GLN A 42 -7.96 -8.46 -0.85
C GLN A 42 -7.56 -8.38 0.63
N ARG A 43 -6.26 -8.33 0.93
CA ARG A 43 -5.77 -8.35 2.32
C ARG A 43 -6.14 -7.08 3.09
N PHE A 44 -6.14 -5.93 2.43
CA PHE A 44 -6.25 -4.65 3.13
C PHE A 44 -7.54 -3.88 2.84
N GLY A 45 -8.36 -4.35 1.89
CA GLY A 45 -9.70 -3.82 1.62
C GLY A 45 -9.69 -2.47 0.88
N PHE A 46 -8.66 -2.21 0.07
CA PHE A 46 -8.53 -0.94 -0.62
C PHE A 46 -9.50 -0.82 -1.81
N SER A 47 -10.27 0.27 -1.84
CA SER A 47 -11.08 0.62 -3.00
C SER A 47 -10.27 1.50 -3.96
N LYS A 48 -10.43 1.25 -5.26
CA LYS A 48 -9.94 2.18 -6.30
C LYS A 48 -10.66 3.52 -6.15
N ASN A 49 -9.92 4.62 -6.18
CA ASN A 49 -10.53 5.94 -6.27
C ASN A 49 -10.77 6.29 -7.74
N LYS A 50 -11.80 5.66 -8.33
CA LYS A 50 -12.15 5.77 -9.77
C LYS A 50 -12.46 7.19 -10.25
N GLN A 51 -12.51 8.18 -9.36
CA GLN A 51 -12.89 9.56 -9.68
C GLN A 51 -11.71 10.53 -9.69
N ALA A 52 -10.48 10.12 -9.35
CA ALA A 52 -9.33 11.02 -9.34
C ALA A 52 -8.70 11.17 -10.74
N ASP A 53 -8.21 12.38 -11.08
CA ASP A 53 -7.39 12.59 -12.28
C ASP A 53 -6.04 11.87 -12.16
N ARG A 54 -5.51 11.88 -10.93
CA ARG A 54 -4.25 11.27 -10.53
C ARG A 54 -4.33 10.84 -9.08
N SER A 55 -3.82 9.65 -8.77
CA SER A 55 -3.60 9.19 -7.40
C SER A 55 -2.22 8.60 -7.23
N PHE A 56 -1.73 8.64 -6.00
CA PHE A 56 -0.46 8.05 -5.62
C PHE A 56 -0.56 7.42 -4.23
N LYS A 57 0.07 6.26 -4.06
CA LYS A 57 0.12 5.57 -2.77
C LYS A 57 1.53 5.12 -2.44
N ILE A 58 1.90 5.24 -1.17
CA ILE A 58 3.09 4.61 -0.59
C ILE A 58 2.61 3.65 0.47
N GLN A 59 2.97 2.38 0.35
CA GLN A 59 2.53 1.36 1.29
C GLN A 59 3.69 0.54 1.80
N THR A 60 3.54 0.11 3.05
CA THR A 60 4.39 -0.88 3.71
C THR A 60 3.49 -1.96 4.31
N THR A 61 4.03 -2.82 5.17
CA THR A 61 3.26 -3.76 5.99
C THR A 61 2.68 -3.12 7.25
N CYS A 62 2.93 -1.85 7.52
CA CYS A 62 2.55 -1.15 8.76
C CYS A 62 1.80 0.16 8.55
N PHE A 63 1.79 0.65 7.31
CA PHE A 63 1.42 2.01 6.99
C PHE A 63 1.04 2.12 5.52
N SER A 64 0.04 2.97 5.23
CA SER A 64 -0.36 3.36 3.89
C SER A 64 -0.57 4.88 3.84
N LEU A 65 0.15 5.55 2.95
CA LEU A 65 -0.14 6.90 2.48
C LEU A 65 -0.96 6.78 1.20
N GLU A 66 -2.07 7.51 1.12
CA GLU A 66 -2.85 7.66 -0.09
C GLU A 66 -3.10 9.14 -0.34
N ILE A 67 -2.78 9.62 -1.53
CA ILE A 67 -3.10 10.98 -1.98
C ILE A 67 -3.75 10.91 -3.37
N SER A 68 -4.65 11.85 -3.64
CA SER A 68 -5.35 11.95 -4.91
C SER A 68 -5.65 13.40 -5.24
N LYS A 69 -5.65 13.71 -6.53
CA LYS A 69 -6.03 15.00 -7.09
C LYS A 69 -7.19 14.81 -8.07
N LEU A 70 -8.19 15.67 -7.94
CA LEU A 70 -9.31 15.80 -8.88
C LEU A 70 -9.50 17.29 -9.15
N GLU A 71 -9.21 17.72 -10.37
CA GLU A 71 -9.16 19.13 -10.76
C GLU A 71 -8.27 19.94 -9.78
N ASP A 72 -8.86 20.90 -9.07
CA ASP A 72 -8.16 21.74 -8.07
C ASP A 72 -8.25 21.18 -6.65
N PHE A 73 -8.95 20.06 -6.44
CA PHE A 73 -9.14 19.45 -5.13
C PHE A 73 -8.11 18.34 -4.89
N VAL A 74 -7.44 18.43 -3.74
CA VAL A 74 -6.55 17.38 -3.24
C VAL A 74 -7.14 16.73 -2.00
N ASN A 75 -7.03 15.41 -1.94
CA ASN A 75 -7.41 14.62 -0.79
C ASN A 75 -6.25 13.67 -0.44
N GLY A 76 -6.03 13.44 0.84
CA GLY A 76 -4.92 12.61 1.28
C GLY A 76 -5.07 12.14 2.70
N SER A 77 -4.54 10.96 2.98
CA SER A 77 -4.56 10.38 4.30
C SER A 77 -3.47 9.36 4.52
N ILE A 78 -3.14 9.20 5.79
CA ILE A 78 -2.25 8.19 6.33
C ILE A 78 -3.07 7.20 7.13
N GLU A 79 -2.93 5.91 6.86
CA GLU A 79 -3.48 4.84 7.68
C GLU A 79 -2.33 4.02 8.28
N PHE A 80 -2.29 3.96 9.61
CA PHE A 80 -1.45 3.00 10.35
C PHE A 80 -2.27 1.81 10.78
N TYR A 81 -1.64 0.65 10.90
CA TYR A 81 -2.31 -0.54 11.39
C TYR A 81 -1.38 -1.53 12.08
N VAL A 82 -1.93 -2.29 13.03
CA VAL A 82 -1.26 -3.38 13.76
C VAL A 82 -2.21 -4.55 13.98
N GLU A 83 -1.66 -5.75 14.08
CA GLU A 83 -2.40 -6.98 14.40
C GLU A 83 -2.21 -7.32 15.88
N GLU A 84 -3.29 -7.56 16.62
CA GLU A 84 -3.25 -8.02 18.02
C GLU A 84 -2.63 -9.43 18.10
N ILE A 85 -1.78 -9.65 19.10
CA ILE A 85 -1.30 -10.98 19.48
C ILE A 85 -1.91 -11.33 20.84
N LYS A 86 -2.91 -12.22 20.84
CA LYS A 86 -3.50 -12.76 22.08
C LYS A 86 -2.78 -13.99 22.56
N ASP A 87 -2.74 -15.01 21.70
CA ASP A 87 -2.01 -16.26 21.87
C ASP A 87 -1.31 -16.60 20.56
N PHE A 88 -0.10 -17.17 20.64
CA PHE A 88 0.68 -17.55 19.46
C PHE A 88 0.00 -18.62 18.58
N GLN A 89 -1.07 -19.25 19.08
CA GLN A 89 -1.84 -20.29 18.39
C GLN A 89 -3.21 -19.79 17.85
N ASP A 90 -3.63 -18.57 18.19
CA ASP A 90 -4.94 -18.04 17.78
C ASP A 90 -4.85 -17.37 16.40
N SER A 91 -5.69 -17.84 15.47
CA SER A 91 -5.79 -17.30 14.11
C SER A 91 -6.69 -16.07 14.01
N SER A 92 -7.45 -15.74 15.06
CA SER A 92 -8.39 -14.60 15.09
C SER A 92 -7.70 -13.29 15.48
N ARG A 93 -6.78 -12.82 14.63
CA ARG A 93 -6.07 -11.56 14.85
C ARG A 93 -6.99 -10.36 14.65
N LYS A 94 -7.23 -9.60 15.72
CA LYS A 94 -7.89 -8.29 15.60
C LYS A 94 -6.92 -7.29 14.98
N VAL A 95 -7.43 -6.42 14.12
CA VAL A 95 -6.64 -5.33 13.54
C VAL A 95 -7.05 -4.02 14.20
N PHE A 96 -6.07 -3.28 14.72
CA PHE A 96 -6.27 -1.88 15.09
C PHE A 96 -5.73 -1.01 13.96
N LYS A 97 -6.54 -0.05 13.51
CA LYS A 97 -6.18 0.90 12.46
C LYS A 97 -6.51 2.31 12.90
N GLN A 98 -5.71 3.27 12.46
CA GLN A 98 -5.99 4.69 12.64
C GLN A 98 -5.68 5.44 11.35
N ARG A 99 -6.69 6.17 10.85
CA ARG A 99 -6.56 7.05 9.69
C ARG A 99 -6.42 8.50 10.13
N ILE A 100 -5.48 9.22 9.52
CA ILE A 100 -5.18 10.62 9.76
C ILE A 100 -5.24 11.32 8.41
N ASN A 101 -6.08 12.34 8.29
CA ASN A 101 -6.17 13.14 7.07
C ASN A 101 -4.99 14.11 6.99
N LEU A 102 -4.45 14.28 5.79
CA LEU A 102 -3.39 15.24 5.52
C LEU A 102 -3.97 16.59 5.13
N ASP A 103 -3.23 17.66 5.42
CA ASP A 103 -3.59 18.96 4.90
C ASP A 103 -3.20 19.10 3.42
N SER A 104 -3.83 20.06 2.73
CA SER A 104 -3.60 20.28 1.30
C SER A 104 -2.17 20.74 1.00
N ARG A 105 -1.46 21.38 1.94
CA ARG A 105 -0.08 21.86 1.74
C ARG A 105 0.88 20.68 1.68
N ASP A 106 0.75 19.73 2.59
CA ASP A 106 1.55 18.50 2.61
C ASP A 106 1.28 17.68 1.35
N ILE A 107 0.01 17.53 0.96
CA ILE A 107 -0.36 16.78 -0.25
C ILE A 107 0.26 17.42 -1.51
N ASN A 108 0.18 18.75 -1.64
CA ASN A 108 0.79 19.45 -2.77
C ASN A 108 2.31 19.30 -2.78
N SER A 109 2.96 19.40 -1.62
CA SER A 109 4.41 19.19 -1.49
C SER A 109 4.82 17.78 -1.90
N ILE A 110 4.01 16.77 -1.56
CA ILE A 110 4.27 15.38 -2.00
C ILE A 110 4.11 15.25 -3.52
N PHE A 111 3.09 15.87 -4.12
CA PHE A 111 2.95 15.86 -5.59
C PHE A 111 4.15 16.52 -6.29
N GLU A 112 4.64 17.65 -5.79
CA GLU A 112 5.85 18.30 -6.31
C GLU A 112 7.08 17.38 -6.23
N ILE A 113 7.23 16.61 -5.15
CA ILE A 113 8.31 15.62 -5.03
C ILE A 113 8.11 14.46 -6.00
N ILE A 114 6.90 13.94 -6.16
CA ILE A 114 6.64 12.86 -7.14
C ILE A 114 7.01 13.33 -8.55
N ASP A 115 6.67 14.57 -8.90
CA ASP A 115 6.95 15.14 -10.22
C ASP A 115 8.45 15.42 -10.41
N SER A 116 9.10 16.07 -9.45
CA SER A 116 10.52 16.43 -9.56
C SER A 116 11.49 15.25 -9.46
N THR A 117 11.11 14.18 -8.76
CA THR A 117 11.94 12.96 -8.65
C THR A 117 11.69 11.98 -9.78
N GLU A 118 10.61 12.16 -10.55
CA GLU A 118 10.12 11.21 -11.53
C GLU A 118 10.10 9.78 -10.98
N ILE A 119 9.71 9.60 -9.71
CA ILE A 119 9.82 8.30 -9.01
C ILE A 119 9.11 7.16 -9.75
N ASN A 120 8.06 7.50 -10.51
CA ASN A 120 7.32 6.57 -11.34
C ASN A 120 8.06 6.12 -12.62
N SER A 121 9.26 6.62 -12.92
CA SER A 121 10.08 6.11 -14.03
C SER A 121 10.98 4.95 -13.61
N ILE A 122 11.28 4.81 -12.31
CA ILE A 122 12.16 3.77 -11.78
C ILE A 122 11.41 2.43 -11.83
N PRO A 123 11.89 1.38 -12.50
CA PRO A 123 11.16 0.12 -12.63
C PRO A 123 11.04 -0.60 -11.28
N SER A 124 10.10 -1.55 -11.14
CA SER A 124 10.01 -2.36 -9.91
C SER A 124 11.32 -3.13 -9.65
N ASP A 125 11.61 -3.43 -8.38
CA ASP A 125 12.83 -4.11 -7.94
C ASP A 125 13.25 -5.32 -8.78
N LYS A 126 12.31 -6.20 -9.15
CA LYS A 126 12.56 -7.39 -9.99
C LYS A 126 13.15 -7.11 -11.38
N PHE A 127 13.07 -5.86 -11.85
CA PHE A 127 13.60 -5.44 -13.14
C PHE A 127 14.88 -4.60 -13.01
N ILE A 128 15.29 -4.25 -11.78
CA ILE A 128 16.54 -3.56 -11.52
C ILE A 128 17.65 -4.61 -11.40
N SER A 129 18.69 -4.47 -12.20
CA SER A 129 19.82 -5.41 -12.16
C SER A 129 20.52 -5.36 -10.80
N ASN A 130 20.88 -6.53 -10.28
CA ASN A 130 21.56 -6.69 -8.99
C ASN A 130 20.77 -6.21 -7.77
N TRP A 131 19.44 -6.07 -7.86
CA TRP A 131 18.61 -5.86 -6.68
C TRP A 131 18.57 -7.13 -5.82
N TYR A 132 19.12 -7.08 -4.61
CA TYR A 132 19.05 -8.24 -3.70
C TYR A 132 17.69 -8.30 -3.01
N HIS A 133 17.22 -9.52 -2.71
CA HIS A 133 16.02 -9.74 -1.91
C HIS A 133 16.37 -10.48 -0.62
N GLY A 134 15.57 -10.29 0.42
CA GLY A 134 15.73 -10.98 1.69
C GLY A 134 14.42 -11.05 2.48
N PHE A 135 14.51 -11.49 3.73
CA PHE A 135 13.35 -11.74 4.59
C PHE A 135 13.05 -10.56 5.54
N ASP A 136 14.09 -9.84 5.94
CA ASP A 136 14.00 -8.71 6.87
C ASP A 136 13.99 -7.37 6.13
N GLY A 137 13.50 -6.33 6.78
CA GLY A 137 13.47 -4.97 6.23
C GLY A 137 12.08 -4.53 5.78
N VAL A 138 12.03 -3.33 5.19
CA VAL A 138 10.79 -2.68 4.79
C VAL A 138 10.62 -2.80 3.29
N THR A 139 9.54 -3.46 2.87
CA THR A 139 9.09 -3.44 1.48
C THR A 139 8.18 -2.24 1.28
N TYR A 140 8.59 -1.37 0.36
CA TYR A 140 7.76 -0.26 -0.10
C TYR A 140 7.02 -0.66 -1.37
N ILE A 141 5.76 -0.29 -1.44
CA ILE A 141 4.93 -0.41 -2.64
C ILE A 141 4.54 1.01 -3.04
N LEU A 142 4.89 1.39 -4.26
CA LEU A 142 4.48 2.64 -4.87
C LEU A 142 3.43 2.33 -5.93
N GLU A 143 2.24 2.89 -5.78
CA GLU A 143 1.18 2.77 -6.76
C GLU A 143 0.86 4.16 -7.30
N TYR A 144 0.82 4.28 -8.63
CA TYR A 144 0.45 5.51 -9.31
C TYR A 144 -0.66 5.20 -10.30
N GLU A 145 -1.72 6.00 -10.27
CA GLU A 145 -2.87 5.86 -11.17
C GLU A 145 -3.16 7.23 -11.78
N SER A 146 -3.36 7.26 -13.09
CA SER A 146 -3.91 8.37 -13.84
C SER A 146 -4.80 7.83 -14.96
N LYS A 147 -5.53 8.70 -15.68
CA LYS A 147 -6.51 8.31 -16.71
C LYS A 147 -6.05 7.21 -17.68
N ASN A 148 -4.76 7.15 -18.01
CA ASN A 148 -4.21 6.20 -18.99
C ASN A 148 -3.05 5.34 -18.45
N ILE A 149 -2.65 5.52 -17.19
CA ILE A 149 -1.45 4.89 -16.65
C ILE A 149 -1.78 4.32 -15.27
N HIS A 150 -1.56 3.03 -15.11
CA HIS A 150 -1.55 2.38 -13.80
C HIS A 150 -0.19 1.71 -13.61
N SER A 151 0.56 2.14 -12.60
CA SER A 151 1.80 1.49 -12.20
C SER A 151 1.70 0.99 -10.77
N PHE A 152 2.33 -0.16 -10.55
CA PHE A 152 2.38 -0.81 -9.26
C PHE A 152 3.79 -1.36 -9.08
N LYS A 153 4.60 -0.70 -8.25
CA LYS A 153 6.04 -0.98 -8.14
C LYS A 153 6.40 -1.36 -6.72
N LYS A 154 7.19 -2.40 -6.60
CA LYS A 154 7.63 -2.95 -5.32
C LYS A 154 9.13 -2.75 -5.16
N TYR A 155 9.55 -2.40 -3.96
CA TYR A 155 10.95 -2.18 -3.61
C TYR A 155 11.24 -2.78 -2.24
N TRP A 156 11.90 -3.93 -2.21
CA TRP A 156 12.39 -4.50 -0.96
C TRP A 156 13.64 -3.77 -0.48
N ALA A 157 13.56 -3.16 0.72
CA ALA A 157 14.65 -2.54 1.47
C ALA A 157 15.62 -1.64 0.65
N PRO A 158 15.17 -0.55 0.01
CA PRO A 158 16.05 0.36 -0.75
C PRO A 158 17.26 0.85 0.06
N SER A 159 17.09 1.13 1.36
CA SER A 159 18.17 1.53 2.26
C SER A 159 19.33 0.53 2.36
N ALA A 160 19.09 -0.76 2.08
CA ALA A 160 20.10 -1.81 2.09
C ALA A 160 20.79 -2.00 0.72
N GLN A 161 20.34 -1.28 -0.31
CA GLN A 161 20.80 -1.40 -1.70
C GLN A 161 21.56 -0.13 -2.14
N ASN A 162 22.24 0.56 -1.22
CA ASN A 162 22.86 1.87 -1.45
C ASN A 162 23.98 1.89 -2.52
N PHE A 163 24.33 0.75 -3.10
CA PHE A 163 25.23 0.63 -4.24
C PHE A 163 24.51 0.80 -5.60
N LEU A 164 23.17 0.84 -5.62
CA LEU A 164 22.34 1.12 -6.80
C LEU A 164 21.82 2.56 -6.76
N SER A 165 21.95 3.28 -7.88
CA SER A 165 21.43 4.64 -8.03
C SER A 165 19.92 4.72 -7.80
N GLU A 166 19.18 3.74 -8.31
CA GLU A 166 17.74 3.62 -8.22
C GLU A 166 17.30 3.50 -6.76
N ALA A 167 18.00 2.66 -5.98
CA ALA A 167 17.70 2.48 -4.57
C ALA A 167 17.95 3.76 -3.75
N ILE A 168 19.03 4.49 -4.04
CA ILE A 168 19.29 5.79 -3.42
C ILE A 168 18.17 6.78 -3.74
N GLN A 169 17.73 6.85 -5.01
CA GLN A 169 16.65 7.74 -5.43
C GLN A 169 15.32 7.39 -4.75
N ILE A 170 14.97 6.10 -4.68
CA ILE A 170 13.78 5.60 -3.99
C ILE A 170 13.84 5.94 -2.50
N GLN A 171 14.97 5.68 -1.84
CA GLN A 171 15.13 5.95 -0.41
C GLN A 171 15.01 7.46 -0.13
N ASN A 172 15.69 8.30 -0.91
CA ASN A 172 15.59 9.76 -0.79
C ASN A 172 14.16 10.27 -1.03
N PHE A 173 13.43 9.69 -1.98
CA PHE A 173 12.02 9.99 -2.20
C PHE A 173 11.19 9.67 -0.95
N ILE A 174 11.32 8.46 -0.40
CA ILE A 174 10.62 8.01 0.81
C ILE A 174 10.94 8.92 1.99
N ASP A 175 12.21 9.24 2.21
CA ASP A 175 12.66 10.06 3.34
C ASP A 175 12.10 11.48 3.26
N LYS A 176 12.07 12.08 2.07
CA LYS A 176 11.46 13.39 1.89
C LYS A 176 9.95 13.37 2.15
N VAL A 177 9.23 12.36 1.65
CA VAL A 177 7.79 12.24 1.91
C VAL A 177 7.52 12.04 3.40
N ASN A 178 8.30 11.18 4.06
CA ASN A 178 8.25 10.96 5.51
C ASN A 178 8.53 12.24 6.31
N SER A 179 9.44 13.08 5.83
CA SER A 179 9.75 14.37 6.42
C SER A 179 8.61 15.36 6.28
N ILE A 180 7.96 15.46 5.12
CA ILE A 180 6.81 16.36 4.90
C ILE A 180 5.70 16.03 5.89
N ILE A 181 5.32 14.76 5.99
CA ILE A 181 4.19 14.33 6.83
C ILE A 181 4.56 14.14 8.31
N GLU A 182 5.80 14.47 8.70
CA GLU A 182 6.34 14.22 10.04
C GLU A 182 6.04 12.79 10.55
N ILE A 183 6.29 11.76 9.72
CA ILE A 183 5.76 10.40 9.94
C ILE A 183 6.05 9.85 11.35
N GLN A 184 7.22 10.17 11.92
CA GLN A 184 7.61 9.71 13.26
C GLN A 184 6.69 10.26 14.35
N LYS A 185 6.26 11.52 14.23
CA LYS A 185 5.34 12.15 15.19
C LYS A 185 3.96 11.51 15.10
N LEU A 186 3.46 11.29 13.88
CA LEU A 186 2.19 10.60 13.66
C LEU A 186 2.23 9.16 14.16
N ARG A 187 3.35 8.46 13.92
CA ARG A 187 3.58 7.12 14.43
C ARG A 187 3.57 7.06 15.96
N ASN A 188 4.22 8.02 16.63
CA ASN A 188 4.21 8.11 18.09
C ASN A 188 2.80 8.32 18.66
N ILE A 189 1.95 9.08 17.97
CA ILE A 189 0.54 9.27 18.36
C ILE A 189 -0.23 7.95 18.21
N PHE A 190 -0.05 7.26 17.09
CA PHE A 190 -0.66 5.96 16.84
C PHE A 190 -0.21 4.90 17.85
N ASP A 191 1.09 4.77 18.11
CA ASP A 191 1.61 3.75 19.04
C ASP A 191 1.04 3.92 20.46
N ARG A 192 0.73 5.16 20.87
CA ARG A 192 0.08 5.45 22.16
C ARG A 192 -1.41 5.13 22.18
N SER A 193 -2.08 5.09 21.02
CA SER A 193 -3.51 4.79 20.91
C SER A 193 -3.81 3.29 20.81
N ILE A 194 -2.78 2.45 20.58
CA ILE A 194 -2.94 0.99 20.47
C ILE A 194 -3.54 0.44 21.77
N PRO A 195 -4.70 -0.25 21.70
CA PRO A 195 -5.37 -0.77 22.89
C PRO A 195 -4.82 -2.14 23.34
N PHE A 196 -3.96 -2.76 22.54
CA PHE A 196 -3.45 -4.11 22.76
C PHE A 196 -2.28 -4.13 23.75
N GLN A 197 -2.14 -5.25 24.47
CA GLN A 197 -0.94 -5.50 25.27
C GLN A 197 0.22 -5.95 24.37
N ASN A 198 -0.05 -6.89 23.46
CA ASN A 198 0.92 -7.37 22.48
C ASN A 198 0.34 -7.19 21.08
N TRP A 199 1.16 -6.71 20.17
CA TRP A 199 0.79 -6.55 18.78
C TRP A 199 1.99 -6.78 17.87
N THR A 200 1.71 -7.01 16.59
CA THR A 200 2.76 -7.13 15.58
C THR A 200 2.52 -6.22 14.40
N CYS A 201 3.63 -5.80 13.83
CA CYS A 201 3.70 -5.11 12.56
C CYS A 201 4.94 -5.59 11.80
N ASN A 202 4.77 -6.05 10.56
CA ASN A 202 5.85 -6.65 9.76
C ASN A 202 6.59 -7.83 10.45
N GLY A 203 5.88 -8.64 11.25
CA GLY A 203 6.52 -9.73 12.00
C GLY A 203 7.30 -9.31 13.25
N ILE A 204 7.48 -8.00 13.47
CA ILE A 204 8.05 -7.46 14.71
C ILE A 204 6.97 -7.52 15.79
N ILE A 205 7.28 -8.13 16.93
CA ILE A 205 6.38 -8.23 18.08
C ILE A 205 6.70 -7.10 19.07
N VAL A 206 5.68 -6.37 19.50
CA VAL A 206 5.79 -5.31 20.50
C VAL A 206 4.88 -5.64 21.67
N SER A 207 5.42 -5.54 22.88
CA SER A 207 4.70 -5.76 24.13
C SER A 207 4.73 -4.50 24.99
N ARG A 208 3.55 -3.97 25.35
CA ARG A 208 3.40 -2.87 26.29
C ARG A 208 3.31 -3.39 27.72
N ILE A 209 4.04 -2.72 28.63
CA ILE A 209 3.89 -2.92 30.06
C ILE A 209 2.56 -2.28 30.50
N LEU A 210 1.65 -3.10 31.02
CA LEU A 210 0.36 -2.64 31.53
C LEU A 210 0.51 -2.09 32.94
N THR A 211 -0.22 -1.01 33.24
CA THR A 211 -0.40 -0.55 34.62
C THR A 211 -1.22 -1.57 35.42
N LYS A 212 -1.15 -1.51 36.75
CA LYS A 212 -1.94 -2.39 37.64
C LYS A 212 -3.46 -2.28 37.38
N LYS A 213 -3.94 -1.10 36.98
CA LYS A 213 -5.36 -0.87 36.64
C LYS A 213 -5.73 -1.58 35.33
N GLU A 214 -4.96 -1.35 34.27
CA GLU A 214 -5.17 -2.00 32.96
C GLU A 214 -5.06 -3.51 33.05
N TRP A 215 -4.10 -4.03 33.84
CA TRP A 215 -3.98 -5.46 34.10
C TRP A 215 -5.26 -6.04 34.72
N LYS A 216 -5.81 -5.37 35.74
CA LYS A 216 -7.08 -5.79 36.37
C LYS A 216 -8.26 -5.73 35.41
N GLU A 217 -8.33 -4.71 34.54
CA GLU A 217 -9.37 -4.60 33.52
C GLU A 217 -9.27 -5.71 32.47
N LEU A 218 -8.05 -6.05 32.06
CA LEU A 218 -7.80 -7.13 31.11
C LEU A 218 -8.17 -8.51 31.67
N GLN A 219 -7.84 -8.77 32.95
CA GLN A 219 -8.24 -10.00 33.64
C GLN A 219 -9.76 -10.15 33.82
N ARG A 220 -10.51 -9.04 33.87
CA ARG A 220 -11.99 -9.07 33.94
C ARG A 220 -12.66 -9.33 32.60
N LYS A 221 -11.95 -9.10 31.49
CA LYS A 221 -12.45 -9.32 30.12
C LYS A 221 -12.10 -10.70 29.56
N LYS A 222 -11.24 -11.45 30.25
CA LYS A 222 -10.96 -12.88 30.00
C LYS A 222 -11.95 -13.72 30.79
#